data_AF-A0A3D5CSU5-F1
#
_entry.id   AF-A0A3D5CSU5-F1
#
_cell.length_a   1.000
_cell.length_b   1.000
_cell.length_c   1.000
_cell.angle_alpha   90.00
_cell.angle_beta   90.00
_cell.angle_gamma   90.00
#
_symmetry.space_group_name_H-M   'P 1'
#
loop_
_entity.id
_entity.type
_entity.pdbx_description
1 polymer ?
#
loop_
_entity_poly.entity_id
_entity_poly.type
_entity_poly.pdbx_seq_one_letter_code
_entity_poly.pdbx_strand_id
1 'polypeptide(L)'
;AYETGRGKVILRSKTKIEAMKGNKQQIVITEIPYEVNKATLVKKMDEIRLNKKIDGIAEVRDESDRTGLQIVVELKKDANAQGILNYLFKTTELQINYNFNMVAIDHMTPHQVGLKDILRSYIEHRKQVITKRSQFDLAKAQKRQHIVEGLMKALSILDEVIATIRESKDKKDAKKNLVDVFQFTEEQAEAIVTLQLYRLTNTDITELQKESESLIAQITELNKILSNDKELFSVMKKELREVKKNYSSARLTTIEDEIEEIKIDTKVLVAQEDVIVSVTKEGYVKRTSLRSYSASKPEEIGMREGDYLLYSGELNTLDHVLLITNKANVIYRPVHELPDLKWKDAGEHISQTIVNLSVDESILAVFPYKKIEAEKTLVFISKNGWVKQTRMTEFEPWRTYKSRPLSGMKLKSDDDELVASYLVEGQTDLDLFLVTYQGMGLRYPLEEVPVVGAKAAGVRSINLKDEDTVVNGLLVLTEGDTPIIIVTQRGAVKRMLAQEISQTSRAKRGVTVLRELKKNPHRVIHMSEGNAKEIMIINQKGQELMIDPTDYPIGDRTSNGSFAVDEKKGGEVIKVIEPPEVAITD
;
A
#
# COMPACT_ATOMS: atom_id res chain seq x y z
N ALA A 1 0.89 -23.31 8.76
CA ALA A 1 1.65 -24.11 7.77
C ALA A 1 1.89 -25.54 8.26
N TYR A 2 2.69 -25.75 9.30
CA TYR A 2 3.04 -27.10 9.77
C TYR A 2 1.87 -27.91 10.37
N GLU A 3 0.85 -27.25 10.91
CA GLU A 3 -0.34 -27.93 11.44
C GLU A 3 -1.24 -28.48 10.33
N THR A 4 -1.51 -27.68 9.30
CA THR A 4 -2.53 -27.99 8.28
C THR A 4 -1.98 -28.49 6.94
N GLY A 5 -0.67 -28.43 6.73
CA GLY A 5 -0.08 -28.77 5.42
C GLY A 5 -0.05 -27.60 4.42
N ARG A 6 -0.72 -26.49 4.72
CA ARG A 6 -0.78 -25.32 3.84
C ARG A 6 -0.45 -24.04 4.58
N GLY A 7 0.24 -23.13 3.91
CA GLY A 7 0.54 -21.82 4.48
C GLY A 7 1.43 -20.99 3.58
N LYS A 8 1.92 -19.88 4.12
CA LYS A 8 2.77 -18.93 3.41
C LYS A 8 3.83 -18.41 4.38
N VAL A 9 5.04 -18.21 3.87
CA VAL A 9 6.13 -17.48 4.55
C VAL A 9 6.68 -16.44 3.58
N ILE A 10 7.26 -15.37 4.13
CA ILE A 10 7.92 -14.34 3.34
C ILE A 10 9.43 -14.64 3.37
N LEU A 11 10.06 -14.69 2.19
CA LEU A 11 11.51 -14.74 2.07
C LEU A 11 12.00 -13.35 1.66
N ARG A 12 12.98 -12.82 2.39
CA ARG A 12 13.57 -11.51 2.16
C ARG A 12 15.07 -11.65 1.92
N SER A 13 15.59 -10.90 0.96
CA SER A 13 17.02 -10.74 0.70
C SER A 13 17.78 -10.18 1.89
N LYS A 14 19.05 -10.56 2.01
CA LYS A 14 19.97 -9.97 2.97
C LYS A 14 20.63 -8.72 2.38
N THR A 15 20.30 -7.57 2.94
CA THR A 15 20.75 -6.27 2.45
C THR A 15 21.45 -5.46 3.54
N LYS A 16 22.29 -4.50 3.13
CA LYS A 16 22.93 -3.52 3.99
C LYS A 16 22.96 -2.17 3.30
N ILE A 17 22.87 -1.09 4.07
CA ILE A 17 23.07 0.28 3.57
C ILE A 17 24.46 0.73 3.99
N GLU A 18 25.26 1.18 3.02
CA GLU A 18 26.63 1.64 3.24
C GLU A 18 26.79 3.09 2.80
N ALA A 19 27.61 3.85 3.54
CA ALA A 19 27.96 5.22 3.18
C ALA A 19 29.05 5.25 2.11
N MET A 20 28.90 6.16 1.17
CA MET A 20 29.82 6.42 0.06
C MET A 20 30.39 7.84 0.17
N LYS A 21 31.49 8.10 -0.57
CA LYS A 21 32.12 9.44 -0.59
C LYS A 21 31.13 10.50 -1.10
N GLY A 22 31.13 11.67 -0.45
CA GLY A 22 30.33 12.83 -0.87
C GLY A 22 28.85 12.80 -0.45
N ASN A 23 28.53 12.30 0.76
CA ASN A 23 27.16 12.14 1.28
C ASN A 23 26.25 11.29 0.38
N LYS A 24 26.84 10.35 -0.37
CA LYS A 24 26.07 9.34 -1.10
C LYS A 24 25.90 8.09 -0.24
N GLN A 25 24.88 7.30 -0.53
CA GLN A 25 24.66 6.00 0.09
C GLN A 25 24.50 4.95 -1.01
N GLN A 26 24.76 3.70 -0.67
CA GLN A 26 24.51 2.54 -1.54
C GLN A 26 23.79 1.44 -0.77
N ILE A 27 22.96 0.69 -1.49
CA ILE A 27 22.31 -0.52 -0.97
C ILE A 27 23.07 -1.71 -1.53
N VAL A 28 23.63 -2.52 -0.64
CA VAL A 28 24.39 -3.74 -0.97
C VAL A 28 23.52 -4.96 -0.67
N ILE A 29 23.32 -5.81 -1.66
CA ILE A 29 22.49 -7.01 -1.58
C ILE A 29 23.42 -8.22 -1.71
N THR A 30 23.49 -9.01 -0.64
CA THR A 30 24.46 -10.12 -0.51
C THR A 30 23.84 -11.48 -0.74
N GLU A 31 22.51 -11.60 -0.58
CA GLU A 31 21.78 -12.84 -0.77
C GLU A 31 20.42 -12.54 -1.41
N ILE A 32 19.99 -13.38 -2.36
CA ILE A 32 18.68 -13.30 -3.03
C ILE A 32 17.78 -14.46 -2.61
N PRO A 33 16.44 -14.33 -2.69
CA PRO A 33 15.56 -15.42 -2.31
C PRO A 33 15.74 -16.66 -3.18
N TYR A 34 15.32 -17.80 -2.65
CA TYR A 34 15.40 -19.09 -3.33
C TYR A 34 14.67 -19.05 -4.69
N GLU A 35 15.26 -19.68 -5.71
CA GLU A 35 14.77 -19.72 -7.10
C GLU A 35 14.67 -18.37 -7.84
N VAL A 36 15.17 -17.27 -7.27
CA VAL A 36 15.19 -15.97 -7.95
C VAL A 36 16.37 -15.88 -8.92
N ASN A 37 16.10 -15.46 -10.16
CA ASN A 37 17.14 -15.23 -11.15
C ASN A 37 17.78 -13.85 -10.95
N LYS A 38 19.09 -13.84 -10.66
CA LYS A 38 19.86 -12.59 -10.45
C LYS A 38 19.76 -11.63 -11.63
N ALA A 39 19.98 -12.11 -12.86
CA ALA A 39 20.01 -11.23 -14.03
C ALA A 39 18.66 -10.56 -14.29
N THR A 40 17.56 -11.31 -14.12
CA THR A 40 16.20 -10.78 -14.23
C THR A 40 15.90 -9.74 -13.15
N LEU A 41 16.33 -10.01 -11.91
CA LEU A 41 16.17 -9.08 -10.79
C LEU A 41 16.91 -7.76 -11.05
N VAL A 42 18.19 -7.82 -11.44
CA VAL A 42 19.01 -6.63 -11.76
C VAL A 42 18.38 -5.84 -12.90
N LYS A 43 17.95 -6.51 -13.98
CA LYS A 43 17.26 -5.85 -15.10
C LYS A 43 15.99 -5.12 -14.65
N LYS A 44 15.17 -5.75 -13.81
CA LYS A 44 13.93 -5.15 -13.28
C LYS A 44 14.21 -3.90 -12.44
N MET A 45 15.28 -3.90 -11.66
CA MET A 45 15.72 -2.74 -10.88
C MET A 45 16.21 -1.60 -11.79
N ASP A 46 16.91 -1.93 -12.88
CA ASP A 46 17.34 -0.94 -13.87
C ASP A 46 16.15 -0.35 -14.66
N GLU A 47 15.14 -1.16 -15.00
CA GLU A 47 13.89 -0.67 -15.59
C GLU A 47 13.13 0.29 -14.66
N ILE A 48 13.13 0.04 -13.34
CA ILE A 48 12.55 0.95 -12.35
C ILE A 48 13.26 2.31 -12.38
N ARG A 49 14.59 2.32 -12.50
CA ARG A 49 15.41 3.52 -12.64
C ARG A 49 15.10 4.28 -13.93
N LEU A 50 15.11 3.59 -15.08
CA LEU A 50 14.90 4.20 -16.40
C LEU A 50 13.51 4.84 -16.52
N ASN A 51 12.48 4.18 -15.99
CA ASN A 51 11.11 4.69 -16.00
C ASN A 51 10.85 5.79 -14.96
N LYS A 52 11.87 6.18 -14.16
CA LYS A 52 11.76 7.15 -13.06
C LYS A 52 10.58 6.89 -12.12
N LYS A 53 10.26 5.61 -11.88
CA LYS A 53 9.16 5.23 -10.97
C LYS A 53 9.47 5.56 -9.52
N ILE A 54 10.75 5.61 -9.19
CA ILE A 54 11.29 6.10 -7.91
C ILE A 54 12.49 6.95 -8.24
N ASP A 55 12.49 8.21 -7.77
CA ASP A 55 13.66 9.06 -7.91
C ASP A 55 14.69 8.74 -6.82
N GLY A 56 15.97 8.97 -7.10
CA GLY A 56 17.05 8.72 -6.14
C GLY A 56 17.92 7.49 -6.42
N ILE A 57 17.58 6.63 -7.37
CA ILE A 57 18.50 5.58 -7.85
C ILE A 57 19.41 6.18 -8.94
N ALA A 58 20.72 6.14 -8.73
CA ALA A 58 21.71 6.60 -9.71
C ALA A 58 22.10 5.48 -10.68
N GLU A 59 22.44 4.30 -10.16
CA GLU A 59 22.89 3.15 -10.94
C GLU A 59 22.59 1.84 -10.20
N VAL A 60 22.41 0.76 -10.97
CA VAL A 60 22.34 -0.62 -10.45
C VAL A 60 23.46 -1.42 -11.11
N ARG A 61 24.33 -2.05 -10.31
CA ARG A 61 25.46 -2.85 -10.79
C ARG A 61 25.45 -4.24 -10.17
N ASP A 62 25.90 -5.22 -10.96
CA ASP A 62 26.22 -6.56 -10.48
C ASP A 62 27.74 -6.65 -10.27
N GLU A 63 28.15 -6.72 -9.01
CA GLU A 63 29.55 -6.83 -8.60
C GLU A 63 29.86 -8.25 -8.09
N SER A 64 29.04 -9.24 -8.45
CA SER A 64 29.25 -10.63 -8.03
C SER A 64 30.56 -11.18 -8.63
N ASP A 65 31.32 -11.88 -7.79
CA ASP A 65 32.60 -12.47 -8.16
C ASP A 65 32.67 -13.95 -7.75
N ARG A 66 33.88 -14.51 -7.64
CA ARG A 66 34.10 -15.88 -7.17
C ARG A 66 33.88 -16.05 -5.66
N THR A 67 33.86 -14.95 -4.90
CA THR A 67 33.75 -14.95 -3.44
C THR A 67 32.30 -14.83 -2.96
N GLY A 68 31.40 -14.27 -3.79
CA GLY A 68 29.98 -14.25 -3.47
C GLY A 68 29.10 -13.48 -4.45
N LEU A 69 27.80 -13.53 -4.19
CA LEU A 69 26.81 -12.69 -4.86
C LEU A 69 26.83 -11.30 -4.25
N GLN A 70 26.94 -10.27 -5.10
CA GLN A 70 26.88 -8.88 -4.67
C GLN A 70 26.19 -8.03 -5.74
N ILE A 71 25.05 -7.45 -5.39
CA ILE A 71 24.35 -6.46 -6.23
C ILE A 71 24.39 -5.13 -5.50
N VAL A 72 24.81 -4.07 -6.19
CA VAL A 72 24.97 -2.73 -5.63
C VAL A 72 24.00 -1.79 -6.31
N VAL A 73 23.19 -1.08 -5.51
CA VAL A 73 22.33 0.01 -5.98
C VAL A 73 22.90 1.31 -5.42
N GLU A 74 23.47 2.12 -6.31
CA GLU A 74 23.97 3.45 -5.94
C GLU A 74 22.84 4.46 -5.92
N LEU A 75 22.84 5.30 -4.90
CA LEU A 75 21.84 6.33 -4.71
C LEU A 75 22.37 7.73 -5.06
N LYS A 76 21.47 8.62 -5.47
CA LYS A 76 21.73 10.04 -5.65
C LYS A 76 22.04 10.70 -4.30
N LYS A 77 22.64 11.88 -4.33
CA LYS A 77 22.94 12.66 -3.13
C LYS A 77 21.63 12.96 -2.37
N ASP A 78 21.65 12.82 -1.05
CA ASP A 78 20.53 13.12 -0.14
C ASP A 78 19.26 12.26 -0.36
N ALA A 79 19.37 11.16 -1.12
CA ALA A 79 18.26 10.22 -1.32
C ALA A 79 17.97 9.38 -0.07
N ASN A 80 16.68 9.10 0.20
CA ASN A 80 16.27 8.25 1.33
C ASN A 80 16.54 6.76 1.04
N ALA A 81 17.71 6.27 1.46
CA ALA A 81 18.14 4.89 1.22
C ALA A 81 17.18 3.83 1.77
N GLN A 82 16.67 4.02 2.99
CA GLN A 82 15.74 3.09 3.61
C GLN A 82 14.41 3.03 2.84
N GLY A 83 13.93 4.19 2.41
CA GLY A 83 12.73 4.30 1.59
C GLY A 83 12.84 3.58 0.25
N ILE A 84 13.98 3.74 -0.44
CA ILE A 84 14.24 3.08 -1.72
C ILE A 84 14.35 1.57 -1.52
N LEU A 85 15.06 1.11 -0.49
CA LEU A 85 15.14 -0.31 -0.14
C LEU A 85 13.74 -0.91 0.11
N ASN A 86 12.91 -0.22 0.88
CA ASN A 86 11.53 -0.61 1.15
C ASN A 86 10.69 -0.73 -0.14
N TYR A 87 10.82 0.24 -1.05
CA TYR A 87 10.17 0.20 -2.35
C TYR A 87 10.64 -0.99 -3.20
N LEU A 88 11.95 -1.25 -3.22
CA LEU A 88 12.54 -2.39 -3.95
C LEU A 88 12.04 -3.71 -3.39
N PHE A 89 11.96 -3.88 -2.06
CA PHE A 89 11.37 -5.09 -1.46
C PHE A 89 9.92 -5.31 -1.91
N LYS A 90 9.13 -4.25 -2.08
CA LYS A 90 7.71 -4.37 -2.42
C LYS A 90 7.44 -4.59 -3.91
N THR A 91 8.35 -4.15 -4.79
CA THR A 91 8.15 -4.15 -6.25
C THR A 91 9.00 -5.19 -6.99
N THR A 92 10.06 -5.68 -6.37
CA THR A 92 11.01 -6.63 -6.97
C THR A 92 11.00 -7.97 -6.23
N GLU A 93 11.75 -8.95 -6.76
CA GLU A 93 11.87 -10.28 -6.16
C GLU A 93 12.86 -10.33 -4.98
N LEU A 94 13.32 -9.19 -4.46
CA LEU A 94 14.05 -9.13 -3.19
C LEU A 94 13.21 -9.59 -2.00
N GLN A 95 11.87 -9.55 -2.13
CA GLN A 95 10.97 -10.17 -1.18
C GLN A 95 9.90 -10.97 -1.93
N ILE A 96 9.82 -12.26 -1.65
CA ILE A 96 8.83 -13.15 -2.28
C ILE A 96 7.98 -13.86 -1.22
N ASN A 97 6.78 -14.24 -1.64
CA ASN A 97 5.92 -15.09 -0.85
C ASN A 97 6.19 -16.55 -1.25
N TYR A 98 6.71 -17.34 -0.32
CA TYR A 98 6.89 -18.77 -0.52
C TYR A 98 5.70 -19.52 0.09
N ASN A 99 4.95 -20.20 -0.76
CA ASN A 99 3.72 -20.89 -0.37
C ASN A 99 4.01 -22.36 -0.09
N PHE A 100 3.61 -22.84 1.08
CA PHE A 100 3.66 -24.25 1.44
C PHE A 100 2.41 -24.96 0.93
N ASN A 101 2.61 -26.06 0.20
CA ASN A 101 1.57 -27.02 -0.13
C ASN A 101 2.13 -28.44 0.06
N MET A 102 2.02 -28.96 1.29
CA MET A 102 2.54 -30.27 1.68
C MET A 102 1.55 -31.37 1.30
N VAL A 103 1.63 -31.82 0.05
CA VAL A 103 0.86 -32.96 -0.47
C VAL A 103 1.80 -34.16 -0.62
N ALA A 104 1.42 -35.29 -0.03
CA ALA A 104 2.18 -36.53 -0.09
C ALA A 104 1.25 -37.72 -0.34
N ILE A 105 1.82 -38.86 -0.74
CA ILE A 105 1.08 -40.11 -0.85
C ILE A 105 1.07 -40.77 0.53
N ASP A 106 -0.12 -40.98 1.07
CA ASP A 106 -0.35 -41.74 2.29
C ASP A 106 -1.34 -42.86 1.98
N HIS A 107 -1.04 -44.10 2.37
CA HIS A 107 -1.88 -45.28 2.07
C HIS A 107 -2.30 -45.43 0.58
N MET A 108 -1.37 -45.13 -0.35
CA MET A 108 -1.57 -45.16 -1.81
C MET A 108 -2.53 -44.10 -2.37
N THR A 109 -2.85 -43.06 -1.59
CA THR A 109 -3.69 -41.94 -2.03
C THR A 109 -3.04 -40.59 -1.72
N PRO A 110 -3.28 -39.54 -2.54
CA PRO A 110 -2.73 -38.21 -2.29
C PRO A 110 -3.49 -37.52 -1.15
N HIS A 111 -2.76 -37.11 -0.11
CA HIS A 111 -3.29 -36.37 1.04
C HIS A 111 -2.48 -35.11 1.29
N GLN A 112 -3.19 -34.03 1.66
CA GLN A 112 -2.54 -32.86 2.24
C GLN A 112 -2.24 -33.17 3.72
N VAL A 113 -0.97 -33.08 4.10
CA VAL A 113 -0.50 -33.56 5.41
C VAL A 113 0.30 -32.48 6.14
N GLY A 114 0.13 -32.42 7.46
CA GLY A 114 0.95 -31.59 8.34
C GLY A 114 2.28 -32.24 8.70
N LEU A 115 3.18 -31.47 9.32
CA LEU A 115 4.50 -31.96 9.75
C LEU A 115 4.40 -33.11 10.75
N LYS A 116 3.43 -33.04 11.67
CA LYS A 116 3.22 -34.08 12.69
C LYS A 116 2.88 -35.43 12.05
N ASP A 117 2.07 -35.43 11.00
CA ASP A 117 1.64 -36.66 10.34
C ASP A 117 2.78 -37.24 9.48
N ILE A 118 3.52 -36.39 8.77
CA ILE A 118 4.75 -36.79 8.06
C ILE A 118 5.74 -37.49 9.03
N LEU A 119 6.01 -36.89 10.19
CA LEU A 119 6.90 -37.46 11.19
C LEU A 119 6.37 -38.79 11.75
N ARG A 120 5.06 -38.90 11.94
CA ARG A 120 4.42 -40.13 12.42
C ARG A 120 4.57 -41.26 11.41
N SER A 121 4.26 -41.02 10.14
CA SER A 121 4.42 -42.02 9.07
C SER A 121 5.88 -42.47 8.93
N TYR A 122 6.85 -41.54 9.07
CA TYR A 122 8.27 -41.90 9.06
C TYR A 122 8.67 -42.79 10.24
N ILE A 123 8.20 -42.48 11.46
CA ILE A 123 8.48 -43.30 12.65
C ILE A 123 7.87 -44.69 12.53
N GLU A 124 6.64 -44.78 12.01
CA GLU A 124 5.96 -46.05 11.78
C GLU A 124 6.70 -46.91 10.75
N HIS A 125 7.05 -46.31 9.60
CA HIS A 125 7.88 -46.98 8.60
C HIS A 125 9.21 -47.45 9.21
N ARG A 126 9.88 -46.61 10.02
CA ARG A 126 11.14 -47.01 10.67
C ARG A 126 10.95 -48.17 11.65
N LYS A 127 9.84 -48.19 12.40
CA LYS A 127 9.48 -49.33 13.27
C LYS A 127 9.35 -50.61 12.45
N GLN A 128 8.64 -50.57 11.32
CA GLN A 128 8.49 -51.73 10.43
C GLN A 128 9.83 -52.20 9.87
N VAL A 129 10.70 -51.29 9.43
CA VAL A 129 12.04 -51.63 8.91
C VAL A 129 12.90 -52.29 9.98
N ILE A 130 12.96 -51.73 11.20
CA ILE A 130 13.73 -52.31 12.31
C ILE A 130 13.18 -53.69 12.67
N THR A 131 11.86 -53.85 12.70
CA THR A 131 11.21 -55.14 13.00
C THR A 131 11.58 -56.20 11.97
N LYS A 132 11.41 -55.90 10.67
CA LYS A 132 11.74 -56.84 9.58
C LYS A 132 13.22 -57.20 9.56
N ARG A 133 14.11 -56.22 9.75
CA ARG A 133 15.56 -56.46 9.89
C ARG A 133 15.86 -57.39 11.05
N SER A 134 15.30 -57.10 12.23
CA SER A 134 15.56 -57.89 13.44
C SER A 134 15.00 -59.32 13.33
N GLN A 135 13.85 -59.51 12.68
CA GLN A 135 13.31 -60.84 12.37
C GLN A 135 14.21 -61.63 11.43
N PHE A 136 14.72 -60.98 10.37
CA PHE A 136 15.64 -61.60 9.44
C PHE A 136 16.95 -62.02 10.12
N ASP A 137 17.55 -61.11 10.91
CA ASP A 137 18.77 -61.39 11.64
C ASP A 137 18.57 -62.45 12.72
N LEU A 138 17.41 -62.46 13.39
CA LEU A 138 17.05 -63.46 14.40
C LEU A 138 16.94 -64.85 13.77
N ALA A 139 16.20 -64.98 12.66
CA ALA A 139 16.06 -66.26 11.97
C ALA A 139 17.42 -66.80 11.49
N LYS A 140 18.30 -65.91 10.99
CA LYS A 140 19.66 -66.26 10.60
C LYS A 140 20.51 -66.73 11.80
N ALA A 141 20.46 -66.00 12.91
CA ALA A 141 21.20 -66.32 14.12
C ALA A 141 20.70 -67.64 14.77
N GLN A 142 19.39 -67.83 14.86
CA GLN A 142 18.78 -69.07 15.39
C GLN A 142 19.15 -70.29 14.54
N LYS A 143 19.09 -70.17 13.20
CA LYS A 143 19.52 -71.24 12.30
C LYS A 143 20.99 -71.60 12.53
N ARG A 144 21.87 -70.60 12.66
CA ARG A 144 23.29 -70.83 12.92
C ARG A 144 23.53 -71.46 14.29
N GLN A 145 22.85 -70.95 15.33
CA GLN A 145 22.96 -71.45 16.70
C GLN A 145 22.55 -72.92 16.79
N HIS A 146 21.44 -73.30 16.15
CA HIS A 146 20.98 -74.68 16.09
C HIS A 146 22.03 -75.63 15.49
N ILE A 147 22.76 -75.19 14.45
CA ILE A 147 23.88 -75.96 13.90
C ILE A 147 25.05 -76.05 14.89
N VAL A 148 25.45 -74.94 15.50
CA VAL A 148 26.57 -74.88 16.45
C VAL A 148 26.30 -75.78 17.67
N GLU A 149 25.07 -75.77 18.20
CA GLU A 149 24.65 -76.68 19.28
C GLU A 149 24.77 -78.15 18.89
N GLY A 150 24.38 -78.51 17.67
CA GLY A 150 24.54 -79.86 17.13
C GLY A 150 26.02 -80.28 17.03
N LEU A 151 26.88 -79.38 16.56
CA LEU A 151 28.32 -79.62 16.46
C LEU A 151 28.97 -79.76 17.84
N MET A 152 28.63 -78.90 18.81
CA MET A 152 29.13 -79.01 20.18
C MET A 152 28.71 -80.31 20.85
N LYS A 153 27.44 -80.71 20.69
CA LYS A 153 26.95 -82.00 21.18
C LYS A 153 27.70 -83.16 20.52
N ALA A 154 27.86 -83.15 19.19
CA ALA A 154 28.63 -84.17 18.48
C ALA A 154 30.09 -84.27 18.95
N LEU A 155 30.75 -83.13 19.24
CA LEU A 155 32.11 -83.09 19.76
C LEU A 155 32.22 -83.69 21.18
N SER A 156 31.18 -83.57 22.01
CA SER A 156 31.16 -84.15 23.36
C SER A 156 31.04 -85.68 23.39
N ILE A 157 30.52 -86.28 22.30
CA ILE A 157 30.31 -87.72 22.13
C ILE A 157 30.99 -88.23 20.85
N LEU A 158 32.18 -87.67 20.55
CA LEU A 158 32.84 -87.83 19.26
C LEU A 158 33.09 -89.29 18.86
N ASP A 159 33.56 -90.11 19.79
CA ASP A 159 33.90 -91.51 19.49
C ASP A 159 32.66 -92.33 19.11
N GLU A 160 31.53 -92.09 19.79
CA GLU A 160 30.24 -92.75 19.51
C GLU A 160 29.66 -92.29 18.16
N VAL A 161 29.80 -91.00 17.85
CA VAL A 161 29.40 -90.42 16.56
C VAL A 161 30.24 -91.00 15.42
N ILE A 162 31.56 -91.12 15.59
CA ILE A 162 32.46 -91.73 14.59
C ILE A 162 32.13 -93.21 14.40
N ALA A 163 31.89 -93.96 15.47
CA ALA A 163 31.51 -95.37 15.39
C ALA A 163 30.23 -95.54 14.56
N THR A 164 29.19 -94.76 14.87
CA THR A 164 27.91 -94.77 14.14
C THR A 164 28.08 -94.40 12.66
N ILE A 165 28.92 -93.43 12.34
CA ILE A 165 29.22 -93.04 10.95
C ILE A 165 29.97 -94.15 10.21
N ARG A 166 30.92 -94.85 10.87
CA ARG A 166 31.69 -95.95 10.25
C ARG A 166 30.88 -97.22 10.02
N GLU A 167 29.85 -97.48 10.83
CA GLU A 167 28.91 -98.59 10.66
C GLU A 167 27.86 -98.34 9.57
N SER A 168 27.70 -97.07 9.14
CA SER A 168 26.71 -96.67 8.13
C SER A 168 27.20 -96.97 6.70
N LYS A 169 26.27 -97.29 5.79
CA LYS A 169 26.61 -97.69 4.41
C LYS A 169 27.02 -96.54 3.49
N ASP A 170 26.39 -95.37 3.67
CA ASP A 170 26.65 -94.18 2.86
C ASP A 170 26.31 -92.88 3.65
N LYS A 171 26.52 -91.71 3.03
CA LYS A 171 26.24 -90.41 3.65
C LYS A 171 24.78 -90.23 4.06
N LYS A 172 23.82 -90.79 3.31
CA LYS A 172 22.39 -90.65 3.59
C LYS A 172 22.01 -91.54 4.78
N ASP A 173 22.55 -92.74 4.82
CA ASP A 173 22.40 -93.70 5.92
C ASP A 173 23.01 -93.16 7.23
N ALA A 174 24.22 -92.60 7.16
CA ALA A 174 24.88 -91.97 8.31
C ALA A 174 24.06 -90.83 8.92
N LYS A 175 23.45 -89.97 8.09
CA LYS A 175 22.56 -88.90 8.58
C LYS A 175 21.34 -89.46 9.30
N LYS A 176 20.70 -90.48 8.71
CA LYS A 176 19.53 -91.10 9.32
C LYS A 176 19.88 -91.73 10.68
N ASN A 177 21.00 -92.44 10.76
CA ASN A 177 21.46 -93.04 12.01
C ASN A 177 21.81 -91.98 13.08
N LEU A 178 22.41 -90.85 12.70
CA LEU A 178 22.66 -89.74 13.63
C LEU A 178 21.35 -89.11 14.16
N VAL A 179 20.32 -89.01 13.33
CA VAL A 179 18.98 -88.56 13.74
C VAL A 179 18.32 -89.57 14.67
N ASP A 180 18.32 -90.85 14.30
CA ASP A 180 17.61 -91.91 15.03
C ASP A 180 18.26 -92.23 16.39
N VAL A 181 19.59 -92.27 16.45
CA VAL A 181 20.35 -92.69 17.64
C VAL A 181 20.60 -91.53 18.62
N PHE A 182 21.02 -90.38 18.11
CA PHE A 182 21.44 -89.24 18.95
C PHE A 182 20.44 -88.08 18.95
N GLN A 183 19.30 -88.23 18.27
CA GLN A 183 18.24 -87.22 18.17
C GLN A 183 18.74 -85.88 17.61
N PHE A 184 19.69 -85.91 16.67
CA PHE A 184 20.04 -84.72 15.89
C PHE A 184 18.93 -84.40 14.89
N THR A 185 18.80 -83.13 14.49
CA THR A 185 17.94 -82.76 13.36
C THR A 185 18.64 -83.04 12.02
N GLU A 186 17.89 -83.08 10.92
CA GLU A 186 18.46 -83.31 9.59
C GLU A 186 19.55 -82.27 9.23
N GLU A 187 19.34 -81.00 9.58
CA GLU A 187 20.31 -79.94 9.31
C GLU A 187 21.58 -80.10 10.16
N GLN A 188 21.45 -80.50 11.43
CA GLN A 188 22.59 -80.79 12.30
C GLN A 188 23.36 -82.02 11.81
N ALA A 189 22.66 -83.10 11.44
CA ALA A 189 23.26 -84.32 10.93
C ALA A 189 24.04 -84.08 9.63
N GLU A 190 23.51 -83.27 8.71
CA GLU A 190 24.25 -82.83 7.52
C GLU A 190 25.53 -82.09 7.91
N ALA A 191 25.45 -81.13 8.83
CA ALA A 191 26.62 -80.37 9.28
C ALA A 191 27.69 -81.26 9.94
N ILE A 192 27.29 -82.22 10.77
CA ILE A 192 28.17 -83.19 11.44
C ILE A 192 28.90 -84.07 10.42
N VAL A 193 28.18 -84.64 9.44
CA VAL A 193 28.80 -85.52 8.43
C VAL A 193 29.73 -84.74 7.50
N THR A 194 29.49 -83.45 7.30
CA THR A 194 30.38 -82.57 6.51
C THR A 194 31.55 -81.99 7.31
N LEU A 195 31.66 -82.29 8.61
CA LEU A 195 32.73 -81.78 9.46
C LEU A 195 34.09 -82.36 9.01
N GLN A 196 35.11 -81.50 8.93
CA GLN A 196 36.46 -81.88 8.53
C GLN A 196 37.29 -82.24 9.76
N LEU A 197 38.12 -83.29 9.68
CA LEU A 197 38.88 -83.84 10.81
C LEU A 197 39.81 -82.82 11.50
N TYR A 198 40.34 -81.83 10.77
CA TYR A 198 41.20 -80.82 11.39
C TYR A 198 40.42 -79.86 12.30
N ARG A 199 39.07 -79.81 12.24
CA ARG A 199 38.22 -78.97 13.11
C ARG A 199 37.93 -79.59 14.47
N LEU A 200 38.67 -80.64 14.83
CA LEU A 200 38.55 -81.37 16.08
C LEU A 200 39.60 -80.92 17.11
N THR A 201 40.35 -79.84 16.84
CA THR A 201 41.34 -79.34 17.81
C THR A 201 40.66 -78.66 18.99
N ASN A 202 41.33 -78.63 20.14
CA ASN A 202 40.84 -77.88 21.31
C ASN A 202 40.59 -76.41 20.99
N THR A 203 41.35 -75.81 20.06
CA THR A 203 41.16 -74.43 19.62
C THR A 203 39.81 -74.27 18.92
N ASP A 204 39.46 -75.14 17.97
CA ASP A 204 38.18 -75.09 17.25
C ASP A 204 36.98 -75.28 18.20
N ILE A 205 37.12 -76.14 19.23
CA ILE A 205 36.09 -76.31 20.26
C ILE A 205 35.85 -75.00 21.01
N THR A 206 36.92 -74.32 21.42
CA THR A 206 36.79 -73.02 22.10
C THR A 206 36.23 -71.93 21.17
N GLU A 207 36.51 -71.99 19.87
CA GLU A 207 35.93 -71.07 18.88
C GLU A 207 34.43 -71.30 18.71
N LEU A 208 33.98 -72.55 18.63
CA LEU A 208 32.56 -72.90 18.57
C LEU A 208 31.80 -72.50 19.84
N GLN A 209 32.41 -72.65 21.02
CA GLN A 209 31.83 -72.18 22.28
C GLN A 209 31.66 -70.66 22.29
N LYS A 210 32.69 -69.91 21.88
CA LYS A 210 32.60 -68.44 21.76
C LYS A 210 31.57 -68.01 20.72
N GLU A 211 31.51 -68.72 19.59
CA GLU A 211 30.50 -68.47 18.55
C GLU A 211 29.09 -68.66 19.11
N SER A 212 28.86 -69.76 19.83
CA SER A 212 27.58 -70.05 20.51
C SER A 212 27.21 -68.96 21.52
N GLU A 213 28.14 -68.57 22.40
CA GLU A 213 27.90 -67.50 23.39
C GLU A 213 27.51 -66.17 22.72
N SER A 214 28.23 -65.80 21.64
CA SER A 214 27.92 -64.59 20.87
C SER A 214 26.56 -64.68 20.19
N LEU A 215 26.20 -65.83 19.62
CA LEU A 215 24.91 -66.05 18.96
C LEU A 215 23.76 -66.03 19.96
N ILE A 216 23.92 -66.66 21.13
CA ILE A 216 22.92 -66.62 22.21
C ILE A 216 22.72 -65.17 22.69
N ALA A 217 23.80 -64.41 22.88
CA ALA A 217 23.71 -63.00 23.25
C ALA A 217 22.97 -62.19 22.18
N GLN A 218 23.30 -62.39 20.90
CA GLN A 218 22.64 -61.73 19.77
C GLN A 218 21.15 -62.11 19.67
N ILE A 219 20.80 -63.38 19.79
CA ILE A 219 19.42 -63.88 19.78
C ILE A 219 18.62 -63.26 20.94
N THR A 220 19.23 -63.18 22.13
CA THR A 220 18.60 -62.58 23.32
C THR A 220 18.32 -61.09 23.10
N GLU A 221 19.28 -60.34 22.55
CA GLU A 221 19.10 -58.93 22.21
C GLU A 221 18.01 -58.73 21.14
N LEU A 222 18.05 -59.51 20.05
CA LEU A 222 17.06 -59.43 18.96
C LEU A 222 15.65 -59.79 19.44
N ASN A 223 15.51 -60.82 20.28
CA ASN A 223 14.23 -61.15 20.90
C ASN A 223 13.73 -60.04 21.83
N LYS A 224 14.62 -59.39 22.58
CA LYS A 224 14.27 -58.23 23.42
C LYS A 224 13.77 -57.06 22.58
N ILE A 225 14.40 -56.78 21.43
CA ILE A 225 13.97 -55.75 20.48
C ILE A 225 12.59 -56.07 19.90
N LEU A 226 12.33 -57.32 19.54
CA LEU A 226 11.06 -57.74 18.92
C LEU A 226 9.90 -57.84 19.92
N SER A 227 10.17 -58.17 21.19
CA SER A 227 9.14 -58.36 22.22
C SER A 227 8.81 -57.08 23.00
N ASN A 228 9.72 -56.09 23.05
CA ASN A 228 9.55 -54.87 23.82
C ASN A 228 9.67 -53.62 22.96
N ASP A 229 8.54 -52.96 22.74
CA ASP A 229 8.47 -51.69 22.00
C ASP A 229 9.41 -50.61 22.57
N LYS A 230 9.65 -50.57 23.89
CA LYS A 230 10.58 -49.58 24.50
C LYS A 230 12.01 -49.82 24.04
N GLU A 231 12.42 -51.07 23.91
CA GLU A 231 13.77 -51.41 23.45
C GLU A 231 13.93 -51.05 21.97
N LEU A 232 12.93 -51.37 21.15
CA LEU A 232 12.91 -50.97 19.73
C LEU A 232 13.05 -49.45 19.58
N PHE A 233 12.29 -48.67 20.33
CA PHE A 233 12.42 -47.21 20.29
C PHE A 233 13.77 -46.70 20.82
N SER A 234 14.42 -47.44 21.74
CA SER A 234 15.78 -47.13 22.19
C SER A 234 16.79 -47.29 21.06
N VAL A 235 16.73 -48.41 20.33
CA VAL A 235 17.54 -48.68 19.14
C VAL A 235 17.31 -47.61 18.07
N MET A 236 16.04 -47.30 17.77
CA MET A 236 15.70 -46.25 16.80
C MET A 236 16.30 -44.89 17.17
N LYS A 237 16.23 -44.49 18.45
CA LYS A 237 16.83 -43.24 18.93
C LYS A 237 18.34 -43.25 18.81
N LYS A 238 19.00 -44.39 19.08
CA LYS A 238 20.46 -44.54 18.93
C LYS A 238 20.86 -44.33 17.47
N GLU A 239 20.19 -44.98 16.53
CA GLU A 239 20.44 -44.85 15.09
C GLU A 239 20.19 -43.41 14.60
N LEU A 240 19.07 -42.78 15.00
CA LEU A 240 18.78 -41.39 14.58
C LEU A 240 19.80 -40.39 15.13
N ARG A 241 20.33 -40.61 16.34
CA ARG A 241 21.39 -39.77 16.91
C ARG A 241 22.72 -39.95 16.19
N GLU A 242 23.02 -41.18 15.75
CA GLU A 242 24.20 -41.46 14.94
C GLU A 242 24.11 -40.77 13.57
N VAL A 243 22.96 -40.85 12.91
CA VAL A 243 22.70 -40.09 11.67
C VAL A 243 22.88 -38.59 11.90
N LYS A 244 22.32 -38.04 12.99
CA LYS A 244 22.51 -36.63 13.35
C LYS A 244 23.99 -36.27 13.54
N LYS A 245 24.78 -37.16 14.15
CA LYS A 245 26.23 -36.93 14.38
C LYS A 245 27.01 -36.96 13.07
N ASN A 246 26.69 -37.88 12.17
CA ASN A 246 27.45 -38.08 10.94
C ASN A 246 27.08 -37.05 9.84
N TYR A 247 25.88 -36.48 9.88
CA TYR A 247 25.34 -35.61 8.82
C TYR A 247 24.84 -34.24 9.32
N SER A 248 25.43 -33.70 10.40
CA SER A 248 25.05 -32.36 10.88
C SER A 248 25.59 -31.25 10.00
N SER A 249 24.76 -30.24 9.71
CA SER A 249 25.16 -28.97 9.11
C SER A 249 24.64 -27.80 9.95
N ALA A 250 25.36 -26.67 9.93
CA ALA A 250 24.91 -25.43 10.55
C ALA A 250 23.74 -24.84 9.75
N ARG A 251 22.84 -24.13 10.44
CA ARG A 251 21.72 -23.45 9.78
C ARG A 251 22.24 -22.28 8.93
N LEU A 252 21.81 -22.24 7.67
CA LEU A 252 22.18 -21.19 6.72
C LEU A 252 21.24 -19.98 6.78
N THR A 253 19.96 -20.20 7.08
CA THR A 253 18.93 -19.16 7.10
C THR A 253 18.74 -18.56 8.50
N THR A 254 18.27 -17.30 8.55
CA THR A 254 17.83 -16.65 9.79
C THR A 254 16.30 -16.52 9.76
N ILE A 255 15.65 -16.66 10.91
CA ILE A 255 14.20 -16.55 11.05
C ILE A 255 13.92 -15.39 11.98
N GLU A 256 13.15 -14.42 11.50
CA GLU A 256 12.68 -13.26 12.25
C GLU A 256 11.19 -13.42 12.57
N ASP A 257 10.80 -13.06 13.79
CA ASP A 257 9.44 -13.28 14.32
C ASP A 257 8.46 -12.21 13.83
N GLU A 258 8.93 -10.98 13.66
CA GLU A 258 8.12 -9.85 13.21
C GLU A 258 8.34 -9.55 11.72
N ILE A 259 7.25 -9.51 10.96
CA ILE A 259 7.26 -8.96 9.61
C ILE A 259 7.16 -7.45 9.75
N GLU A 260 8.26 -6.73 9.56
CA GLU A 260 8.20 -5.27 9.44
C GLU A 260 7.25 -4.91 8.28
N GLU A 261 6.17 -4.20 8.61
CA GLU A 261 5.23 -3.71 7.61
C GLU A 261 5.92 -2.64 6.77
N ILE A 262 6.23 -2.98 5.52
CA ILE A 262 6.87 -2.06 4.58
C ILE A 262 5.85 -1.00 4.15
N LYS A 263 5.83 0.13 4.87
CA LYS A 263 5.17 1.36 4.45
C LYS A 263 6.10 2.08 3.47
N ILE A 264 5.65 2.24 2.23
CA ILE A 264 6.34 3.09 1.26
C ILE A 264 5.92 4.51 1.59
N ASP A 265 6.87 5.31 2.09
CA ASP A 265 6.65 6.74 2.29
C ASP A 265 6.61 7.43 0.92
N THR A 266 5.55 8.20 0.66
CA THR A 266 5.34 8.93 -0.60
C THR A 266 6.48 9.89 -0.89
N LYS A 267 7.20 10.35 0.15
CA LYS A 267 8.39 11.21 0.05
C LYS A 267 9.57 10.60 -0.71
N VAL A 268 9.59 9.27 -0.86
CA VAL A 268 10.67 8.57 -1.57
C VAL A 268 10.42 8.58 -3.09
N LEU A 269 9.17 8.71 -3.51
CA LEU A 269 8.78 8.64 -4.92
C LEU A 269 8.95 10.00 -5.64
N VAL A 270 8.84 11.11 -4.90
CA VAL A 270 8.73 12.46 -5.44
C VAL A 270 9.77 13.38 -4.80
N ALA A 271 10.57 14.06 -5.62
CA ALA A 271 11.52 15.06 -5.15
C ALA A 271 10.80 16.29 -4.58
N GLN A 272 11.28 16.79 -3.44
CA GLN A 272 10.77 18.00 -2.80
C GLN A 272 11.35 19.23 -3.51
N GLU A 273 10.50 19.99 -4.20
CA GLU A 273 10.88 21.20 -4.95
C GLU A 273 9.78 22.26 -4.80
N ASP A 274 10.16 23.53 -4.76
CA ASP A 274 9.22 24.65 -4.74
C ASP A 274 8.89 25.07 -6.18
N VAL A 275 7.59 25.22 -6.45
CA VAL A 275 7.03 25.46 -7.79
C VAL A 275 5.90 26.48 -7.72
N ILE A 276 5.65 27.20 -8.81
CA ILE A 276 4.45 28.03 -8.95
C ILE A 276 3.34 27.17 -9.53
N VAL A 277 2.23 27.07 -8.81
CA VAL A 277 1.00 26.45 -9.31
C VAL A 277 0.07 27.53 -9.82
N SER A 278 -0.47 27.33 -11.02
CA SER A 278 -1.47 28.23 -11.61
C SER A 278 -2.70 27.45 -12.06
N VAL A 279 -3.87 28.05 -11.82
CA VAL A 279 -5.18 27.49 -12.17
C VAL A 279 -6.03 28.60 -12.78
N THR A 280 -6.61 28.34 -13.94
CA THR A 280 -7.52 29.28 -14.61
C THR A 280 -8.99 28.96 -14.33
N LYS A 281 -9.89 29.89 -14.65
CA LYS A 281 -11.34 29.72 -14.47
C LYS A 281 -11.87 28.52 -15.27
N GLU A 282 -11.46 28.40 -16.53
CA GLU A 282 -11.87 27.30 -17.40
C GLU A 282 -11.23 25.95 -17.01
N GLY A 283 -10.34 25.91 -16.01
CA GLY A 283 -9.79 24.65 -15.48
C GLY A 283 -8.52 24.18 -16.17
N TYR A 284 -7.72 25.09 -16.72
CA TYR A 284 -6.32 24.81 -17.08
C TYR A 284 -5.46 24.86 -15.83
N VAL A 285 -4.75 23.77 -15.56
CA VAL A 285 -3.87 23.62 -14.40
C VAL A 285 -2.45 23.32 -14.85
N LYS A 286 -1.46 23.90 -14.16
CA LYS A 286 -0.06 23.56 -14.34
C LYS A 286 0.77 23.89 -13.12
N ARG A 287 1.92 23.23 -13.02
CA ARG A 287 3.04 23.68 -12.18
C ARG A 287 4.16 24.19 -13.07
N THR A 288 4.88 25.18 -12.59
CA THR A 288 5.99 25.81 -13.30
C THR A 288 7.16 25.98 -12.34
N SER A 289 8.35 25.58 -12.76
CA SER A 289 9.58 25.83 -11.99
C SER A 289 9.79 27.32 -11.71
N LEU A 290 10.32 27.67 -10.53
CA LEU A 290 10.67 29.05 -10.16
C LEU A 290 11.57 29.73 -11.19
N ARG A 291 12.48 28.97 -11.83
CA ARG A 291 13.35 29.46 -12.90
C ARG A 291 12.55 29.93 -14.11
N SER A 292 11.54 29.18 -14.53
CA SER A 292 10.71 29.57 -15.68
C SER A 292 9.79 30.74 -15.34
N TYR A 293 9.30 30.81 -14.11
CA TYR A 293 8.48 31.92 -13.63
C TYR A 293 9.29 33.21 -13.58
N SER A 294 10.44 33.21 -12.89
CA SER A 294 11.32 34.38 -12.73
C SER A 294 11.89 34.93 -14.05
N ALA A 295 11.94 34.11 -15.10
CA ALA A 295 12.39 34.51 -16.43
C ALA A 295 11.30 35.21 -17.27
N SER A 296 10.05 35.26 -16.77
CA SER A 296 8.89 35.86 -17.44
C SER A 296 8.24 36.88 -16.51
N LYS A 297 7.35 37.72 -17.05
CA LYS A 297 6.51 38.56 -16.18
C LYS A 297 5.24 37.80 -15.76
N PRO A 298 4.67 38.06 -14.57
CA PRO A 298 3.45 37.42 -14.11
C PRO A 298 2.29 37.52 -15.12
N GLU A 299 2.19 38.62 -15.86
CA GLU A 299 1.13 38.86 -16.84
C GLU A 299 1.30 38.07 -18.14
N GLU A 300 2.49 37.52 -18.41
CA GLU A 300 2.79 36.72 -19.61
C GLU A 300 2.38 35.24 -19.48
N ILE A 301 1.49 34.93 -18.55
CA ILE A 301 1.02 33.56 -18.35
C ILE A 301 0.28 33.05 -19.61
N GLY A 302 0.64 31.84 -20.05
CA GLY A 302 -0.06 31.17 -21.15
C GLY A 302 -1.48 30.77 -20.75
N MET A 303 -2.48 31.38 -21.39
CA MET A 303 -3.91 31.11 -21.17
C MET A 303 -4.65 31.07 -22.51
N ARG A 304 -5.86 30.47 -22.52
CA ARG A 304 -6.75 30.54 -23.68
C ARG A 304 -7.44 31.91 -23.75
N GLU A 305 -7.83 32.30 -24.96
CA GLU A 305 -8.58 33.53 -25.20
C GLU A 305 -9.94 33.50 -24.46
N GLY A 306 -10.25 34.54 -23.68
CA GLY A 306 -11.46 34.65 -22.87
C GLY A 306 -11.40 34.01 -21.47
N ASP A 307 -10.32 33.29 -21.16
CA ASP A 307 -10.05 32.72 -19.84
C ASP A 307 -9.30 33.73 -18.95
N TYR A 308 -9.30 33.50 -17.64
CA TYR A 308 -8.57 34.32 -16.68
C TYR A 308 -8.00 33.47 -15.54
N LEU A 309 -6.92 33.97 -14.95
CA LEU A 309 -6.25 33.32 -13.83
C LEU A 309 -7.16 33.36 -12.60
N LEU A 310 -7.38 32.22 -11.95
CA LEU A 310 -8.18 32.11 -10.72
C LEU A 310 -7.29 31.99 -9.48
N TYR A 311 -6.14 31.32 -9.62
CA TYR A 311 -5.18 31.13 -8.54
C TYR A 311 -3.76 31.07 -9.09
N SER A 312 -2.83 31.72 -8.41
CA SER A 312 -1.39 31.56 -8.61
C SER A 312 -0.66 31.71 -7.29
N GLY A 313 0.19 30.75 -6.95
CA GLY A 313 0.98 30.80 -5.71
C GLY A 313 2.11 29.78 -5.70
N GLU A 314 3.11 30.06 -4.88
CA GLU A 314 4.24 29.16 -4.61
C GLU A 314 3.80 28.02 -3.69
N LEU A 315 4.06 26.77 -4.12
CA LEU A 315 3.74 25.54 -3.40
C LEU A 315 4.88 24.55 -3.52
N ASN A 316 4.97 23.61 -2.58
CA ASN A 316 5.90 22.51 -2.67
C ASN A 316 5.31 21.34 -3.48
N THR A 317 6.13 20.56 -4.20
CA THR A 317 5.69 19.36 -4.93
C THR A 317 4.97 18.30 -4.07
N LEU A 318 5.26 18.29 -2.76
CA LEU A 318 4.60 17.42 -1.78
C LEU A 318 3.26 17.97 -1.28
N ASP A 319 2.95 19.25 -1.54
CA ASP A 319 1.69 19.86 -1.16
C ASP A 319 0.53 19.37 -2.06
N HIS A 320 -0.66 19.83 -1.73
CA HIS A 320 -1.91 19.41 -2.35
C HIS A 320 -2.79 20.60 -2.69
N VAL A 321 -3.68 20.43 -3.67
CA VAL A 321 -4.70 21.42 -4.05
C VAL A 321 -6.08 20.76 -4.11
N LEU A 322 -7.08 21.47 -3.59
CA LEU A 322 -8.50 21.20 -3.84
C LEU A 322 -9.03 22.22 -4.85
N LEU A 323 -9.59 21.74 -5.95
CA LEU A 323 -10.28 22.56 -6.94
C LEU A 323 -11.78 22.35 -6.77
N ILE A 324 -12.52 23.43 -6.51
CA ILE A 324 -13.97 23.40 -6.38
C ILE A 324 -14.57 23.87 -7.69
N THR A 325 -15.58 23.17 -8.22
CA THR A 325 -16.26 23.57 -9.45
C THR A 325 -17.60 24.25 -9.18
N ASN A 326 -18.13 24.99 -10.16
CA ASN A 326 -19.49 25.54 -10.10
C ASN A 326 -20.57 24.45 -9.98
N LYS A 327 -20.33 23.22 -10.45
CA LYS A 327 -21.25 22.08 -10.26
C LYS A 327 -21.08 21.36 -8.92
N ALA A 328 -20.43 22.00 -7.95
CA ALA A 328 -20.20 21.49 -6.61
C ALA A 328 -19.37 20.19 -6.55
N ASN A 329 -18.49 19.99 -7.53
CA ASN A 329 -17.49 18.94 -7.47
C ASN A 329 -16.21 19.46 -6.79
N VAL A 330 -15.53 18.55 -6.08
CA VAL A 330 -14.25 18.78 -5.41
C VAL A 330 -13.23 17.85 -6.03
N ILE A 331 -12.20 18.42 -6.65
CA ILE A 331 -11.14 17.70 -7.33
C ILE A 331 -9.87 17.84 -6.50
N TYR A 332 -9.37 16.71 -6.01
CA TYR A 332 -8.07 16.64 -5.35
C TYR A 332 -6.95 16.38 -6.35
N ARG A 333 -5.87 17.16 -6.25
CA ARG A 333 -4.61 16.92 -6.96
C ARG A 333 -3.41 17.16 -6.05
N PRO A 334 -2.46 16.21 -5.96
CA PRO A 334 -1.15 16.51 -5.41
C PRO A 334 -0.35 17.35 -6.43
N VAL A 335 0.46 18.29 -5.94
CA VAL A 335 1.15 19.26 -6.80
C VAL A 335 2.09 18.57 -7.80
N HIS A 336 2.83 17.54 -7.41
CA HIS A 336 3.73 16.81 -8.32
C HIS A 336 3.04 16.10 -9.49
N GLU A 337 1.72 15.85 -9.42
CA GLU A 337 0.95 15.27 -10.53
C GLU A 337 0.44 16.32 -11.53
N LEU A 338 0.56 17.61 -11.20
CA LEU A 338 0.24 18.68 -12.15
C LEU A 338 1.27 18.68 -13.29
N PRO A 339 0.85 19.04 -14.52
CA PRO A 339 1.72 19.07 -15.68
C PRO A 339 2.81 20.14 -15.47
N ASP A 340 4.06 19.75 -15.71
CA ASP A 340 5.23 20.62 -15.59
C ASP A 340 5.47 21.35 -16.91
N LEU A 341 5.07 22.62 -16.95
CA LEU A 341 5.04 23.44 -18.17
C LEU A 341 5.66 24.81 -17.89
N LYS A 342 6.13 25.48 -18.95
CA LYS A 342 6.69 26.84 -18.83
C LYS A 342 5.59 27.84 -18.48
N TRP A 343 5.99 28.98 -17.92
CA TRP A 343 5.04 30.05 -17.55
C TRP A 343 4.20 30.55 -18.73
N LYS A 344 4.82 30.67 -19.92
CA LYS A 344 4.17 31.14 -21.15
C LYS A 344 3.33 30.09 -21.88
N ASP A 345 3.48 28.81 -21.53
CA ASP A 345 2.72 27.73 -22.17
C ASP A 345 1.36 27.59 -21.49
N ALA A 346 0.30 27.28 -22.25
CA ALA A 346 -1.01 27.00 -21.66
C ALA A 346 -0.96 25.72 -20.82
N GLY A 347 -1.68 25.69 -19.69
CA GLY A 347 -1.81 24.50 -18.86
C GLY A 347 -2.54 23.35 -19.55
N GLU A 348 -2.70 22.22 -18.87
CA GLU A 348 -3.59 21.15 -19.33
C GLU A 348 -4.96 21.29 -18.68
N HIS A 349 -6.00 21.01 -19.45
CA HIS A 349 -7.37 21.08 -18.96
C HIS A 349 -7.69 19.87 -18.06
N ILE A 350 -8.31 20.09 -16.90
CA ILE A 350 -8.62 19.03 -15.93
C ILE A 350 -9.46 17.86 -16.50
N SER A 351 -10.29 18.12 -17.51
CA SER A 351 -11.13 17.09 -18.16
C SER A 351 -10.35 16.02 -18.92
N GLN A 352 -9.05 16.24 -19.21
CA GLN A 352 -8.22 15.19 -19.78
C GLN A 352 -7.98 14.04 -18.79
N THR A 353 -8.02 14.34 -17.49
CA THR A 353 -7.76 13.37 -16.42
C THR A 353 -9.03 12.93 -15.70
N ILE A 354 -10.01 13.83 -15.55
CA ILE A 354 -11.26 13.57 -14.84
C ILE A 354 -12.38 13.17 -15.81
N VAL A 355 -13.05 12.08 -15.51
CA VAL A 355 -14.20 11.55 -16.26
C VAL A 355 -15.50 12.16 -15.73
N ASN A 356 -16.46 12.41 -16.63
CA ASN A 356 -17.80 12.92 -16.34
C ASN A 356 -17.85 14.36 -15.77
N LEU A 357 -16.94 15.24 -16.18
CA LEU A 357 -17.16 16.68 -16.01
C LEU A 357 -18.18 17.17 -17.04
N SER A 358 -19.08 18.04 -16.60
CA SER A 358 -20.04 18.67 -17.51
C SER A 358 -19.34 19.67 -18.44
N VAL A 359 -19.94 19.94 -19.60
CA VAL A 359 -19.38 20.89 -20.60
C VAL A 359 -19.38 22.33 -20.08
N ASP A 360 -20.33 22.66 -19.20
CA ASP A 360 -20.50 23.97 -18.55
C ASP A 360 -19.83 24.03 -17.16
N GLU A 361 -18.95 23.08 -16.85
CA GLU A 361 -18.28 22.99 -15.55
C GLU A 361 -16.94 23.75 -15.54
N SER A 362 -16.83 24.74 -14.65
CA SER A 362 -15.66 25.61 -14.49
C SER A 362 -15.19 25.62 -13.04
N ILE A 363 -13.93 26.00 -12.81
CA ILE A 363 -13.37 26.09 -11.45
C ILE A 363 -13.92 27.34 -10.76
N LEU A 364 -14.45 27.19 -9.55
CA LEU A 364 -14.93 28.28 -8.73
C LEU A 364 -13.87 28.75 -7.72
N ALA A 365 -13.16 27.82 -7.08
CA ALA A 365 -12.18 28.14 -6.04
C ALA A 365 -11.05 27.12 -6.00
N VAL A 366 -9.89 27.54 -5.49
CA VAL A 366 -8.70 26.71 -5.32
C VAL A 366 -8.18 26.85 -3.89
N PHE A 367 -8.01 25.73 -3.20
CA PHE A 367 -7.49 25.70 -1.83
C PHE A 367 -6.22 24.84 -1.75
N PRO A 368 -5.03 25.45 -1.67
CA PRO A 368 -3.80 24.73 -1.38
C PRO A 368 -3.76 24.26 0.08
N TYR A 369 -3.15 23.11 0.34
CA TYR A 369 -2.96 22.61 1.70
C TYR A 369 -1.79 21.63 1.81
N LYS A 370 -1.18 21.56 3.01
CA LYS A 370 -0.06 20.64 3.30
C LYS A 370 -0.54 19.31 3.90
N LYS A 371 -1.55 19.37 4.76
CA LYS A 371 -2.18 18.22 5.42
C LYS A 371 -3.67 18.48 5.56
N ILE A 372 -4.48 17.43 5.60
CA ILE A 372 -5.90 17.54 5.90
C ILE A 372 -6.05 17.83 7.40
N GLU A 373 -6.78 18.89 7.72
CA GLU A 373 -6.98 19.36 9.08
C GLU A 373 -8.45 19.14 9.49
N ALA A 374 -8.67 18.40 10.57
CA ALA A 374 -10.00 17.98 11.00
C ALA A 374 -10.90 19.14 11.46
N GLU A 375 -10.30 20.25 11.87
CA GLU A 375 -10.96 21.46 12.32
C GLU A 375 -11.38 22.38 11.16
N LYS A 376 -10.83 22.16 9.95
CA LYS A 376 -11.17 22.97 8.78
C LYS A 376 -12.45 22.48 8.12
N THR A 377 -13.29 23.43 7.71
CA THR A 377 -14.55 23.16 7.01
C THR A 377 -14.63 23.94 5.71
N LEU A 378 -15.14 23.28 4.67
CA LEU A 378 -15.55 23.92 3.42
C LEU A 378 -16.98 24.42 3.54
N VAL A 379 -17.18 25.69 3.22
CA VAL A 379 -18.49 26.35 3.13
C VAL A 379 -18.83 26.50 1.66
N PHE A 380 -19.94 25.90 1.22
CA PHE A 380 -20.45 26.02 -0.15
C PHE A 380 -21.73 26.85 -0.16
N ILE A 381 -21.84 27.77 -1.11
CA ILE A 381 -23.01 28.65 -1.27
C ILE A 381 -23.50 28.50 -2.70
N SER A 382 -24.79 28.16 -2.88
CA SER A 382 -25.39 28.02 -4.20
C SER A 382 -26.24 29.20 -4.62
N LYS A 383 -26.39 29.35 -5.93
CA LYS A 383 -27.23 30.33 -6.61
C LYS A 383 -28.69 30.27 -6.16
N ASN A 384 -29.21 29.07 -5.91
CA ASN A 384 -30.59 28.89 -5.42
C ASN A 384 -30.75 29.09 -3.90
N GLY A 385 -29.74 29.66 -3.24
CA GLY A 385 -29.82 30.09 -1.85
C GLY A 385 -29.67 28.95 -0.84
N TRP A 386 -28.99 27.87 -1.22
CA TRP A 386 -28.56 26.82 -0.29
C TRP A 386 -27.15 27.10 0.22
N VAL A 387 -26.88 26.71 1.46
CA VAL A 387 -25.56 26.77 2.06
C VAL A 387 -25.23 25.45 2.74
N LYS A 388 -23.96 25.07 2.73
CA LYS A 388 -23.50 23.83 3.34
C LYS A 388 -22.12 23.99 3.96
N GLN A 389 -21.96 23.45 5.17
CA GLN A 389 -20.64 23.22 5.76
C GLN A 389 -20.28 21.73 5.72
N THR A 390 -19.05 21.41 5.32
CA THR A 390 -18.53 20.02 5.27
C THR A 390 -17.11 20.00 5.81
N ARG A 391 -16.75 19.02 6.63
CA ARG A 391 -15.36 18.88 7.12
C ARG A 391 -14.40 18.61 5.96
N MET A 392 -13.20 19.17 6.03
CA MET A 392 -12.15 18.94 5.04
C MET A 392 -11.78 17.44 4.92
N THR A 393 -11.90 16.69 6.01
CA THR A 393 -11.66 15.23 6.07
C THR A 393 -12.56 14.41 5.14
N GLU A 394 -13.74 14.93 4.78
CA GLU A 394 -14.63 14.27 3.82
C GLU A 394 -14.05 14.25 2.39
N PHE A 395 -13.01 15.04 2.13
CA PHE A 395 -12.33 15.16 0.85
C PHE A 395 -10.94 14.50 0.85
N GLU A 396 -10.71 13.57 1.76
CA GLU A 396 -9.54 12.71 1.75
C GLU A 396 -9.41 11.95 0.41
N PRO A 397 -8.19 11.84 -0.15
CA PRO A 397 -7.99 11.21 -1.44
C PRO A 397 -8.32 9.72 -1.40
N TRP A 398 -9.31 9.32 -2.19
CA TRP A 398 -9.68 7.92 -2.40
C TRP A 398 -8.99 7.33 -3.64
N ARG A 399 -8.91 6.00 -3.78
CA ARG A 399 -8.22 5.30 -4.89
C ARG A 399 -8.55 5.79 -6.33
N THR A 400 -9.68 6.47 -6.53
CA THR A 400 -10.15 6.98 -7.82
C THR A 400 -9.96 8.50 -8.00
N TYR A 401 -9.26 9.19 -7.10
CA TYR A 401 -9.12 10.66 -7.13
C TYR A 401 -8.58 11.17 -8.48
N LYS A 402 -7.76 10.36 -9.17
CA LYS A 402 -7.21 10.70 -10.49
C LYS A 402 -8.27 10.83 -11.58
N SER A 403 -9.33 10.05 -11.52
CA SER A 403 -10.30 9.96 -12.62
C SER A 403 -11.71 10.40 -12.26
N ARG A 404 -12.01 10.61 -10.98
CA ARG A 404 -13.36 11.00 -10.53
C ARG A 404 -13.29 12.11 -9.49
N PRO A 405 -14.13 13.16 -9.64
CA PRO A 405 -14.26 14.16 -8.59
C PRO A 405 -15.03 13.58 -7.39
N LEU A 406 -14.86 14.21 -6.23
CA LEU A 406 -15.72 14.01 -5.08
C LEU A 406 -16.90 14.99 -5.15
N SER A 407 -18.07 14.59 -4.69
CA SER A 407 -19.22 15.50 -4.60
C SER A 407 -19.08 16.37 -3.35
N GLY A 408 -19.01 17.69 -3.51
CA GLY A 408 -18.94 18.67 -2.43
C GLY A 408 -20.29 19.03 -1.86
N MET A 409 -21.30 19.22 -2.73
CA MET A 409 -22.68 19.48 -2.35
C MET A 409 -23.62 18.85 -3.37
N LYS A 410 -24.73 18.26 -2.91
CA LYS A 410 -25.79 17.82 -3.82
C LYS A 410 -26.66 19.02 -4.23
N LEU A 411 -26.51 19.48 -5.45
CA LEU A 411 -27.37 20.51 -6.04
C LEU A 411 -28.81 19.99 -6.17
N LYS A 412 -29.79 20.87 -5.93
CA LYS A 412 -31.22 20.50 -5.86
C LYS A 412 -31.91 20.48 -7.21
N SER A 413 -31.39 21.26 -8.16
CA SER A 413 -31.89 21.41 -9.53
C SER A 413 -30.70 21.52 -10.48
N ASP A 414 -30.93 21.20 -11.75
CA ASP A 414 -29.85 21.12 -12.75
C ASP A 414 -29.30 22.50 -13.16
N ASP A 415 -30.08 23.56 -12.92
CA ASP A 415 -29.72 24.97 -13.13
C ASP A 415 -29.04 25.63 -11.91
N ASP A 416 -28.96 24.93 -10.78
CA ASP A 416 -28.24 25.40 -9.60
C ASP A 416 -26.73 25.26 -9.82
N GLU A 417 -25.97 26.15 -9.20
CA GLU A 417 -24.52 26.17 -9.24
C GLU A 417 -23.97 26.84 -7.98
N LEU A 418 -22.73 26.52 -7.63
CA LEU A 418 -22.02 27.23 -6.57
C LEU A 418 -21.61 28.62 -7.06
N VAL A 419 -21.90 29.61 -6.22
CA VAL A 419 -21.50 31.01 -6.44
C VAL A 419 -20.29 31.38 -5.58
N ALA A 420 -20.10 30.72 -4.44
CA ALA A 420 -18.91 30.87 -3.61
C ALA A 420 -18.55 29.58 -2.87
N SER A 421 -17.26 29.47 -2.55
CA SER A 421 -16.72 28.45 -1.67
C SER A 421 -15.64 29.08 -0.78
N TYR A 422 -15.60 28.68 0.50
CA TYR A 422 -14.59 29.12 1.46
C TYR A 422 -14.03 27.93 2.23
N LEU A 423 -12.76 27.99 2.60
CA LEU A 423 -12.13 27.08 3.54
C LEU A 423 -11.85 27.85 4.83
N VAL A 424 -12.50 27.45 5.93
CA VAL A 424 -12.40 28.16 7.21
C VAL A 424 -11.93 27.25 8.34
N GLU A 425 -11.31 27.88 9.33
CA GLU A 425 -10.90 27.26 10.60
C GLU A 425 -11.63 27.99 11.73
N GLY A 426 -12.53 27.28 12.41
CA GLY A 426 -13.44 27.89 13.40
C GLY A 426 -14.63 28.63 12.76
N GLN A 427 -15.73 28.75 13.52
CA GLN A 427 -17.00 29.34 13.04
C GLN A 427 -17.50 30.52 13.90
N THR A 428 -16.92 30.69 15.09
CA THR A 428 -17.53 31.43 16.21
C THR A 428 -17.66 32.93 15.98
N ASP A 429 -16.81 33.52 15.13
CA ASP A 429 -16.79 34.96 14.87
C ASP A 429 -17.13 35.33 13.41
N LEU A 430 -17.63 34.37 12.62
CA LEU A 430 -17.95 34.57 11.21
C LEU A 430 -19.47 34.59 10.96
N ASP A 431 -19.91 35.63 10.27
CA ASP A 431 -21.24 35.71 9.69
C ASP A 431 -21.19 35.37 8.19
N LEU A 432 -22.26 34.75 7.70
CA LEU A 432 -22.51 34.65 6.27
C LEU A 432 -23.31 35.88 5.81
N PHE A 433 -22.75 36.61 4.85
CA PHE A 433 -23.39 37.73 4.17
C PHE A 433 -23.73 37.34 2.73
N LEU A 434 -25.01 37.44 2.34
CA LEU A 434 -25.49 37.11 1.01
C LEU A 434 -26.09 38.33 0.32
N VAL A 435 -25.92 38.45 -1.00
CA VAL A 435 -26.66 39.40 -1.83
C VAL A 435 -27.30 38.69 -3.02
N THR A 436 -28.55 39.04 -3.29
CA THR A 436 -29.32 38.49 -4.41
C THR A 436 -29.35 39.41 -5.62
N TYR A 437 -29.74 38.87 -6.77
CA TYR A 437 -29.90 39.56 -8.03
C TYR A 437 -30.89 40.74 -7.92
N GLN A 438 -31.99 40.56 -7.19
CA GLN A 438 -32.97 41.63 -6.92
C GLN A 438 -32.52 42.63 -5.83
N GLY A 439 -31.28 42.55 -5.35
CA GLY A 439 -30.73 43.48 -4.37
C GLY A 439 -31.28 43.26 -2.96
N MET A 440 -31.51 42.02 -2.56
CA MET A 440 -31.77 41.65 -1.18
C MET A 440 -30.47 41.20 -0.50
N GLY A 441 -30.17 41.75 0.67
CA GLY A 441 -29.03 41.38 1.50
C GLY A 441 -29.47 40.65 2.76
N LEU A 442 -28.75 39.60 3.16
CA LEU A 442 -29.01 38.86 4.39
C LEU A 442 -27.70 38.57 5.12
N ARG A 443 -27.69 38.77 6.44
CA ARG A 443 -26.55 38.50 7.32
C ARG A 443 -26.99 37.70 8.54
N TYR A 444 -26.28 36.62 8.84
CA TYR A 444 -26.53 35.75 10.00
C TYR A 444 -25.29 34.91 10.36
N PRO A 445 -25.20 34.35 11.58
CA PRO A 445 -24.05 33.55 12.03
C PRO A 445 -23.81 32.31 11.19
N LEU A 446 -22.54 32.06 10.83
CA LEU A 446 -22.16 30.83 10.14
C LEU A 446 -22.49 29.57 10.98
N GLU A 447 -22.47 29.68 12.31
CA GLU A 447 -22.86 28.62 13.24
C GLU A 447 -24.30 28.10 13.05
N GLU A 448 -25.21 28.90 12.47
CA GLU A 448 -26.57 28.42 12.16
C GLU A 448 -26.58 27.36 11.05
N VAL A 449 -25.48 27.22 10.31
CA VAL A 449 -25.33 26.23 9.24
C VAL A 449 -24.70 24.96 9.81
N PRO A 450 -25.42 23.83 9.87
CA PRO A 450 -24.85 22.61 10.41
C PRO A 450 -23.75 22.03 9.50
N VAL A 451 -22.74 21.43 10.12
CA VAL A 451 -21.73 20.64 9.41
C VAL A 451 -22.31 19.26 9.06
N VAL A 452 -22.34 18.95 7.77
CA VAL A 452 -22.93 17.71 7.22
C VAL A 452 -21.98 17.05 6.23
N GLY A 453 -22.17 15.76 5.95
CA GLY A 453 -21.28 14.99 5.06
C GLY A 453 -21.33 15.42 3.59
N ALA A 454 -20.35 14.98 2.79
CA ALA A 454 -20.11 15.43 1.41
C ALA A 454 -21.32 15.32 0.45
N LYS A 455 -22.18 14.31 0.62
CA LYS A 455 -23.34 14.08 -0.26
C LYS A 455 -24.62 14.84 0.13
N ALA A 456 -24.61 15.58 1.24
CA ALA A 456 -25.76 16.38 1.64
C ALA A 456 -25.92 17.62 0.75
N ALA A 457 -27.16 18.10 0.63
CA ALA A 457 -27.50 19.30 -0.13
C ALA A 457 -27.34 20.61 0.66
N GLY A 458 -27.04 20.52 1.96
CA GLY A 458 -27.02 21.68 2.85
C GLY A 458 -28.40 22.09 3.36
N VAL A 459 -28.49 23.31 3.86
CA VAL A 459 -29.70 23.94 4.39
C VAL A 459 -30.02 25.21 3.61
N ARG A 460 -31.29 25.65 3.67
CA ARG A 460 -31.70 26.91 3.05
C ARG A 460 -31.07 28.09 3.80
N SER A 461 -30.33 28.91 3.05
CA SER A 461 -29.62 30.10 3.52
C SER A 461 -30.51 31.34 3.47
N ILE A 462 -31.19 31.57 2.34
CA ILE A 462 -32.05 32.73 2.10
C ILE A 462 -33.37 32.32 1.44
N ASN A 463 -34.45 33.02 1.77
CA ASN A 463 -35.76 32.82 1.16
C ASN A 463 -35.93 33.72 -0.06
N LEU A 464 -35.50 33.22 -1.22
CA LEU A 464 -35.62 33.88 -2.52
C LEU A 464 -37.07 34.01 -2.96
N LYS A 465 -37.39 35.12 -3.64
CA LYS A 465 -38.61 35.29 -4.42
C LYS A 465 -38.47 34.60 -5.78
N ASP A 466 -39.59 34.48 -6.49
CA ASP A 466 -39.60 34.06 -7.88
C ASP A 466 -38.65 34.95 -8.71
N GLU A 467 -37.86 34.32 -9.57
CA GLU A 467 -36.85 34.95 -10.44
C GLU A 467 -35.71 35.68 -9.69
N ASP A 468 -35.54 35.44 -8.39
CA ASP A 468 -34.39 35.92 -7.63
C ASP A 468 -33.37 34.79 -7.39
N THR A 469 -32.09 35.14 -7.42
CA THR A 469 -30.97 34.21 -7.20
C THR A 469 -29.90 34.87 -6.36
N VAL A 470 -29.13 34.09 -5.62
CA VAL A 470 -27.93 34.58 -4.95
C VAL A 470 -26.87 34.89 -6.00
N VAL A 471 -26.32 36.10 -5.96
CA VAL A 471 -25.22 36.51 -6.85
C VAL A 471 -23.90 36.05 -6.27
N ASN A 472 -23.69 36.28 -4.97
CA ASN A 472 -22.52 35.81 -4.25
C ASN A 472 -22.82 35.75 -2.74
N GLY A 473 -21.94 35.13 -1.97
CA GLY A 473 -21.93 35.19 -0.52
C GLY A 473 -20.52 35.36 0.01
N LEU A 474 -20.34 36.17 1.05
CA LEU A 474 -19.08 36.44 1.72
C LEU A 474 -19.13 35.95 3.17
N LEU A 475 -17.99 35.50 3.68
CA LEU A 475 -17.81 35.32 5.12
C LEU A 475 -17.23 36.63 5.67
N VAL A 476 -17.94 37.25 6.60
CA VAL A 476 -17.57 38.53 7.19
C VAL A 476 -17.43 38.38 8.69
N LEU A 477 -16.64 39.25 9.33
CA LEU A 477 -16.53 39.26 10.78
C LEU A 477 -17.85 39.70 11.41
N THR A 478 -18.20 39.06 12.53
CA THR A 478 -19.40 39.40 13.32
C THR A 478 -19.34 40.84 13.85
N GLU A 479 -18.14 41.32 14.16
CA GLU A 479 -17.89 42.70 14.57
C GLU A 479 -16.84 43.35 13.66
N GLY A 480 -16.81 44.68 13.64
CA GLY A 480 -15.91 45.49 12.81
C GLY A 480 -16.55 45.98 11.52
N ASP A 481 -15.76 46.63 10.68
CA ASP A 481 -16.22 47.25 9.44
C ASP A 481 -15.70 46.44 8.25
N THR A 482 -16.55 45.62 7.66
CA THR A 482 -16.21 44.85 6.45
C THR A 482 -16.81 45.56 5.24
N PRO A 483 -16.00 46.31 4.46
CA PRO A 483 -16.50 46.93 3.24
C PRO A 483 -16.80 45.85 2.22
N ILE A 484 -17.92 46.02 1.52
CA ILE A 484 -18.33 45.19 0.40
C ILE A 484 -18.61 46.09 -0.79
N ILE A 485 -18.37 45.56 -1.98
CA ILE A 485 -18.68 46.22 -3.24
C ILE A 485 -19.77 45.45 -3.97
N ILE A 486 -20.73 46.20 -4.51
CA ILE A 486 -21.85 45.70 -5.30
C ILE A 486 -21.81 46.41 -6.65
N VAL A 487 -21.81 45.64 -7.72
CA VAL A 487 -21.92 46.16 -9.09
C VAL A 487 -23.26 45.73 -9.68
N THR A 488 -23.93 46.67 -10.34
CA THR A 488 -25.23 46.46 -10.96
C THR A 488 -25.11 46.34 -12.48
N GLN A 489 -26.07 45.67 -13.12
CA GLN A 489 -26.12 45.53 -14.59
C GLN A 489 -26.11 46.88 -15.32
N ARG A 490 -26.58 47.94 -14.66
CA ARG A 490 -26.58 49.31 -15.21
C ARG A 490 -25.24 50.04 -15.09
N GLY A 491 -24.21 49.40 -14.54
CA GLY A 491 -22.89 50.00 -14.35
C GLY A 491 -22.75 50.87 -13.09
N ALA A 492 -23.73 50.85 -12.20
CA ALA A 492 -23.60 51.50 -10.89
C ALA A 492 -22.80 50.59 -9.94
N VAL A 493 -21.85 51.21 -9.25
CA VAL A 493 -20.96 50.62 -8.27
C VAL A 493 -21.26 51.23 -6.92
N LYS A 494 -21.47 50.37 -5.93
CA LYS A 494 -21.81 50.75 -4.58
C LYS A 494 -20.85 50.07 -3.62
N ARG A 495 -20.28 50.87 -2.72
CA ARG A 495 -19.53 50.38 -1.56
C ARG A 495 -20.38 50.60 -0.31
N MET A 496 -20.51 49.59 0.54
CA MET A 496 -21.20 49.68 1.82
C MET A 496 -20.53 48.77 2.85
N LEU A 497 -20.79 48.95 4.14
CA LEU A 497 -20.35 47.97 5.13
C LEU A 497 -21.35 46.81 5.20
N ALA A 498 -20.87 45.58 5.32
CA ALA A 498 -21.73 44.42 5.55
C ALA A 498 -22.58 44.60 6.83
N GLN A 499 -22.02 45.30 7.82
CA GLN A 499 -22.62 45.56 9.12
C GLN A 499 -23.78 46.58 9.10
N GLU A 500 -23.99 47.30 7.99
CA GLU A 500 -25.22 48.08 7.75
C GLU A 500 -26.47 47.18 7.70
N ILE A 501 -26.28 45.88 7.46
CA ILE A 501 -27.31 44.86 7.66
C ILE A 501 -27.16 44.30 9.07
N SER A 502 -28.18 44.53 9.91
CA SER A 502 -28.26 43.90 11.22
C SER A 502 -28.26 42.39 11.07
N GLN A 503 -27.51 41.72 11.94
CA GLN A 503 -27.50 40.27 12.04
C GLN A 503 -28.90 39.75 12.39
N THR A 504 -29.35 38.74 11.66
CA THR A 504 -30.65 38.08 11.88
C THR A 504 -30.44 36.56 11.89
N SER A 505 -31.44 35.78 11.45
CA SER A 505 -31.33 34.33 11.31
C SER A 505 -31.37 33.91 9.84
N ARG A 506 -30.93 32.69 9.55
CA ARG A 506 -31.02 32.11 8.21
C ARG A 506 -32.46 31.94 7.72
N ALA A 507 -32.59 31.68 6.43
CA ALA A 507 -33.84 31.44 5.70
C ALA A 507 -34.87 32.58 5.77
N LYS A 508 -34.43 33.80 6.08
CA LYS A 508 -35.24 35.03 5.98
C LYS A 508 -35.15 35.60 4.57
N ARG A 509 -35.99 36.60 4.28
CA ARG A 509 -36.02 37.28 2.97
C ARG A 509 -34.86 38.27 2.77
N GLY A 510 -34.18 38.64 3.86
CA GLY A 510 -33.21 39.75 3.83
C GLY A 510 -33.88 41.13 3.79
N VAL A 511 -33.05 42.14 3.60
CA VAL A 511 -33.41 43.56 3.52
C VAL A 511 -32.87 44.16 2.22
N THR A 512 -33.51 45.20 1.69
CA THR A 512 -33.08 45.80 0.43
C THR A 512 -31.73 46.50 0.55
N VAL A 513 -30.78 46.12 -0.31
CA VAL A 513 -29.44 46.74 -0.45
C VAL A 513 -29.32 47.71 -1.63
N LEU A 514 -30.41 47.91 -2.36
CA LEU A 514 -30.55 48.91 -3.41
C LEU A 514 -31.94 49.54 -3.30
N ARG A 515 -32.09 50.79 -3.74
CA ARG A 515 -33.40 51.43 -3.89
C ARG A 515 -34.04 50.98 -5.20
N GLU A 516 -35.16 50.28 -5.07
CA GLU A 516 -35.96 49.84 -6.21
C GLU A 516 -36.51 51.05 -6.98
N LEU A 517 -36.34 51.04 -8.31
CA LEU A 517 -36.82 52.08 -9.20
C LEU A 517 -38.05 51.59 -9.96
N LYS A 518 -39.02 52.48 -10.22
CA LYS A 518 -40.23 52.13 -11.00
C LYS A 518 -39.93 51.73 -12.45
N LYS A 519 -38.84 52.24 -13.02
CA LYS A 519 -38.42 51.99 -14.40
C LYS A 519 -36.94 51.63 -14.41
N ASN A 520 -36.60 50.54 -15.10
CA ASN A 520 -35.25 49.97 -15.19
C ASN A 520 -34.54 49.84 -13.82
N PRO A 521 -35.07 48.97 -12.94
CA PRO A 521 -34.50 48.82 -11.60
C PRO A 521 -33.10 48.22 -11.65
N HIS A 522 -32.27 48.56 -10.66
CA HIS A 522 -30.94 47.99 -10.56
C HIS A 522 -31.03 46.52 -10.13
N ARG A 523 -30.18 45.70 -10.73
CA ARG A 523 -30.00 44.29 -10.42
C ARG A 523 -28.53 44.01 -10.21
N VAL A 524 -28.23 43.27 -9.16
CA VAL A 524 -26.85 42.98 -8.78
C VAL A 524 -26.31 41.92 -9.72
N ILE A 525 -25.11 42.15 -10.26
CA ILE A 525 -24.41 41.18 -11.12
C ILE A 525 -23.11 40.68 -10.49
N HIS A 526 -22.58 41.41 -9.51
CA HIS A 526 -21.37 41.05 -8.81
C HIS A 526 -21.40 41.59 -7.38
N MET A 527 -20.84 40.81 -6.47
CA MET A 527 -20.49 41.24 -5.13
C MET A 527 -19.14 40.63 -4.75
N SER A 528 -18.26 41.43 -4.16
CA SER A 528 -17.02 40.97 -3.53
C SER A 528 -16.66 41.85 -2.34
N GLU A 529 -15.54 41.57 -1.68
CA GLU A 529 -15.00 42.46 -0.65
C GLU A 529 -14.61 43.81 -1.26
N GLY A 530 -14.93 44.89 -0.56
CA GLY A 530 -14.71 46.27 -0.98
C GLY A 530 -13.34 46.82 -0.57
N ASN A 531 -12.31 45.98 -0.63
CA ASN A 531 -10.92 46.33 -0.29
C ASN A 531 -10.20 46.97 -1.50
N ALA A 532 -8.93 47.37 -1.34
CA ALA A 532 -8.12 48.04 -2.37
C ALA A 532 -7.61 47.08 -3.46
N LYS A 533 -8.55 46.38 -4.10
CA LYS A 533 -8.27 45.41 -5.16
C LYS A 533 -9.05 45.79 -6.40
N GLU A 534 -8.33 46.13 -7.47
CA GLU A 534 -8.97 46.56 -8.70
C GLU A 534 -9.89 45.47 -9.27
N ILE A 535 -11.03 45.89 -9.79
CA ILE A 535 -12.02 45.01 -10.40
C ILE A 535 -12.22 45.44 -11.86
N MET A 536 -12.25 44.47 -12.76
CA MET A 536 -12.51 44.70 -14.18
C MET A 536 -14.01 44.56 -14.47
N ILE A 537 -14.60 45.60 -15.05
CA ILE A 537 -15.98 45.62 -15.53
C ILE A 537 -15.98 45.44 -17.05
N ILE A 538 -16.78 44.50 -17.55
CA ILE A 538 -16.95 44.24 -18.98
C ILE A 538 -18.42 44.46 -19.37
N ASN A 539 -18.65 45.33 -20.36
CA ASN A 539 -20.00 45.61 -20.88
C ASN A 539 -20.35 44.80 -22.13
N GLN A 540 -21.61 44.87 -22.57
CA GLN A 540 -22.12 44.16 -23.75
C GLN A 540 -21.36 44.46 -25.04
N LYS A 541 -20.67 45.60 -25.13
CA LYS A 541 -19.84 45.98 -26.29
C LYS A 541 -18.39 45.49 -26.18
N GLY A 542 -18.05 44.74 -25.13
CA GLY A 542 -16.69 44.24 -24.88
C GLY A 542 -15.72 45.32 -24.40
N GLN A 543 -16.22 46.48 -23.94
CA GLN A 543 -15.35 47.47 -23.32
C GLN A 543 -15.00 47.04 -21.91
N GLU A 544 -13.71 47.02 -21.62
CA GLU A 544 -13.15 46.70 -20.31
C GLU A 544 -12.79 47.98 -19.56
N LEU A 545 -13.24 48.11 -18.32
CA LEU A 545 -12.93 49.22 -17.43
C LEU A 545 -12.41 48.67 -16.11
N MET A 546 -11.17 49.03 -15.76
CA MET A 546 -10.63 48.79 -14.42
C MET A 546 -11.15 49.85 -13.47
N ILE A 547 -11.64 49.43 -12.30
CA ILE A 547 -12.07 50.32 -11.23
C ILE A 547 -11.41 49.92 -9.91
N ASP A 548 -11.02 50.90 -9.11
CA ASP A 548 -10.66 50.68 -7.72
C ASP A 548 -11.93 50.79 -6.85
N PRO A 549 -12.31 49.74 -6.09
CA PRO A 549 -13.44 49.81 -5.15
C PRO A 549 -13.35 51.00 -4.19
N THR A 550 -12.13 51.41 -3.81
CA THR A 550 -11.89 52.46 -2.81
C THR A 550 -12.18 53.87 -3.29
N ASP A 551 -12.23 54.10 -4.60
CA ASP A 551 -12.67 55.37 -5.22
C ASP A 551 -14.15 55.66 -4.95
N TYR A 552 -14.93 54.63 -4.60
CA TYR A 552 -16.35 54.76 -4.29
C TYR A 552 -16.55 54.96 -2.78
N PRO A 553 -17.26 56.02 -2.36
CA PRO A 553 -17.51 56.26 -0.94
C PRO A 553 -18.40 55.18 -0.35
N ILE A 554 -18.17 54.86 0.93
CA ILE A 554 -19.06 54.00 1.71
C ILE A 554 -20.40 54.71 1.85
N GLY A 555 -21.44 54.12 1.27
CA GLY A 555 -22.80 54.64 1.27
C GLY A 555 -23.77 53.78 2.07
N ASP A 556 -24.95 54.34 2.33
CA ASP A 556 -26.01 53.64 3.05
C ASP A 556 -26.55 52.43 2.28
N ARG A 557 -27.21 51.52 3.00
CA ARG A 557 -27.82 50.30 2.44
C ARG A 557 -28.86 50.56 1.35
N THR A 558 -29.56 51.69 1.33
CA THR A 558 -30.61 52.00 0.33
C THR A 558 -30.12 52.81 -0.87
N SER A 559 -28.87 53.27 -0.90
CA SER A 559 -28.30 54.00 -2.04
C SER A 559 -28.08 53.07 -3.24
N ASN A 560 -28.02 53.65 -4.46
CA ASN A 560 -27.72 52.90 -5.69
C ASN A 560 -26.25 53.03 -6.13
N GLY A 561 -25.40 53.68 -5.32
CA GLY A 561 -24.01 53.95 -5.67
C GLY A 561 -23.82 54.98 -6.78
N SER A 562 -22.63 54.97 -7.39
CA SER A 562 -22.21 55.87 -8.47
C SER A 562 -21.94 55.09 -9.75
N PHE A 563 -22.17 55.69 -10.92
CA PHE A 563 -21.95 55.01 -12.20
C PHE A 563 -20.47 54.98 -12.57
N ALA A 564 -19.94 53.77 -12.79
CA ALA A 564 -18.63 53.55 -13.40
C ALA A 564 -18.72 53.61 -14.94
N VAL A 565 -19.82 53.08 -15.50
CA VAL A 565 -20.09 53.06 -16.94
C VAL A 565 -21.50 53.58 -17.24
N ASP A 566 -21.64 54.21 -18.40
CA ASP A 566 -22.92 54.68 -18.91
C ASP A 566 -23.57 53.59 -19.79
N GLU A 567 -24.60 52.94 -19.24
CA GLU A 567 -25.44 51.92 -19.90
C GLU A 567 -25.90 52.36 -21.30
N LYS A 568 -26.19 53.65 -21.52
CA LYS A 568 -26.68 54.15 -22.82
C LYS A 568 -25.59 54.17 -23.89
N LYS A 569 -24.32 54.30 -23.51
CA LYS A 569 -23.17 54.34 -24.42
C LYS A 569 -22.56 52.97 -24.62
N GLY A 570 -22.38 52.21 -23.55
CA GLY A 570 -21.66 50.94 -23.52
C GLY A 570 -22.54 49.69 -23.54
N GLY A 571 -23.84 49.81 -23.30
CA GLY A 571 -24.71 48.68 -22.97
C GLY A 571 -24.59 48.28 -21.49
N GLU A 572 -25.33 47.25 -21.08
CA GLU A 572 -25.28 46.74 -19.70
C GLU A 572 -23.94 46.08 -19.39
N VAL A 573 -23.59 46.04 -18.10
CA VAL A 573 -22.47 45.25 -17.61
C VAL A 573 -22.88 43.77 -17.59
N ILE A 574 -22.04 42.93 -18.19
CA ILE A 574 -22.31 41.48 -18.34
C ILE A 574 -21.40 40.63 -17.47
N LYS A 575 -20.19 41.11 -17.14
CA LYS A 575 -19.20 40.35 -16.41
C LYS A 575 -18.35 41.30 -15.57
N VAL A 576 -17.99 40.82 -14.39
CA VAL A 576 -17.07 41.48 -13.48
C VAL A 576 -16.00 40.47 -13.11
N ILE A 577 -14.74 40.82 -13.28
CA ILE A 577 -13.59 39.94 -12.99
C ILE A 577 -12.77 40.58 -11.89
N GLU A 578 -12.52 39.81 -10.85
CA GLU A 578 -11.57 40.16 -9.81
C GLU A 578 -10.26 39.43 -10.13
N PRO A 579 -9.17 40.13 -10.49
CA PRO A 579 -7.87 39.50 -10.69
C PRO A 579 -7.47 38.74 -9.40
N PRO A 580 -6.81 37.59 -9.47
CA PRO A 580 -6.29 36.96 -8.27
C PRO A 580 -5.20 37.83 -7.66
N GLU A 581 -5.07 37.85 -6.34
CA GLU A 581 -3.82 38.31 -5.74
C GLU A 581 -2.73 37.35 -6.19
N VAL A 582 -1.72 37.87 -6.89
CA VAL A 582 -0.49 37.11 -7.06
C VAL A 582 0.12 37.05 -5.66
N ALA A 583 -0.06 35.92 -4.99
CA ALA A 583 0.58 35.66 -3.70
C ALA A 583 2.08 35.54 -3.94
N ILE A 584 2.75 36.69 -3.99
CA ILE A 584 4.19 36.79 -3.80
C ILE A 584 4.35 36.70 -2.28
N THR A 585 4.68 35.53 -1.78
CA THR A 585 5.18 35.41 -0.41
C THR A 585 6.51 36.15 -0.35
N ASP A 586 6.55 37.27 0.37
CA ASP A 586 7.79 37.90 0.85
C ASP A 586 8.55 36.97 1.82
#